data_AF-A0A8T3Q5B9-F1
#
_entry.id   AF-A0A8T3Q5B9-F1
#
_cell.length_a   1.000
_cell.length_b   1.000
_cell.length_c   1.000
_cell.angle_alpha   90.00
_cell.angle_beta   90.00
_cell.angle_gamma   90.00
#
_symmetry.space_group_name_H-M   'P 1'
#
loop_
_entity.id
_entity.type
_entity.pdbx_description
1 polymer ?
#
loop_
_entity_poly.entity_id
_entity_poly.type
_entity_poly.pdbx_seq_one_letter_code
_entity_poly.pdbx_strand_id
1 'polypeptide(L)'
;MCGIAGIWGTSDTDLVKLATDCLQHRGPDGAGMHVQSNGVLGHRRLAIMDPEGGAQPLYSETRAMAIVANGEIYNFPVLRGDLTGRHTFTTTSDSEAILHLFEERGVDTLAALEGMFAFAICDDDHLFLARDPIGIKPLYYGRGVDSSGVPVTAFASEMKPLADWVDELHEFPAGNYFDSRGGFVPYYRVPTAPPVHRSVADHVALVRKGLEDAVRSHMMSDVPVGAFLSGGLDSSVIAAIARKHVDELHTFSVGLAGSRDIEAARRVAAHIGSIHHEYLMTPAEVVEKLPEIIHALESFDQDLVRSAIPTYFCSRLAAEHVKVILTGEGADELFAGYAYHKSTSDPATLHQELCRSVSTLHNINLQRVDRLTMLHSIEGRVPFLDTGFIALALTVPTELKLRVMPDGRLVEKWVLR
;
A
#
# COMPACT_ATOMS: atom_id res chain seq x y z
N MET A 1 -2.81 6.79 -6.08
CA MET A 1 -3.76 5.72 -5.67
C MET A 1 -4.99 5.70 -6.54
N CYS A 2 -5.45 4.52 -6.95
CA CYS A 2 -6.45 4.39 -8.00
C CYS A 2 -7.30 3.12 -7.82
N GLY A 3 -8.34 2.98 -8.63
CA GLY A 3 -8.95 1.68 -8.94
C GLY A 3 -8.56 1.27 -10.35
N ILE A 4 -8.05 0.05 -10.53
CA ILE A 4 -7.84 -0.55 -11.84
C ILE A 4 -8.76 -1.75 -12.01
N ALA A 5 -9.28 -1.95 -13.22
CA ALA A 5 -10.01 -3.13 -13.61
C ALA A 5 -9.79 -3.41 -15.10
N GLY A 6 -9.94 -4.64 -15.53
CA GLY A 6 -9.83 -4.95 -16.94
C GLY A 6 -10.13 -6.41 -17.26
N ILE A 7 -10.22 -6.67 -18.55
CA ILE A 7 -10.43 -8.01 -19.10
C ILE A 7 -9.46 -8.28 -20.25
N TRP A 8 -9.16 -9.56 -20.46
CA TRP A 8 -8.35 -10.08 -21.55
C TRP A 8 -9.02 -11.27 -22.23
N GLY A 9 -9.04 -11.30 -23.55
CA GLY A 9 -9.71 -12.30 -24.38
C GLY A 9 -10.82 -11.73 -25.28
N THR A 10 -11.24 -10.49 -25.02
CA THR A 10 -12.33 -9.79 -25.73
C THR A 10 -12.20 -8.28 -25.54
N SER A 11 -13.09 -7.51 -26.18
CA SER A 11 -13.17 -6.05 -26.11
C SER A 11 -14.46 -5.54 -25.46
N ASP A 12 -15.06 -6.32 -24.55
CA ASP A 12 -16.29 -5.98 -23.82
C ASP A 12 -16.07 -4.81 -22.86
N THR A 13 -16.43 -3.62 -23.32
CA THR A 13 -16.29 -2.38 -22.56
C THR A 13 -17.31 -2.25 -21.44
N ASP A 14 -18.46 -2.92 -21.53
CA ASP A 14 -19.55 -2.78 -20.56
C ASP A 14 -19.17 -3.46 -19.24
N LEU A 15 -18.53 -4.65 -19.31
CA LEU A 15 -18.00 -5.31 -18.13
C LEU A 15 -16.94 -4.47 -17.40
N VAL A 16 -16.00 -3.88 -18.14
CA VAL A 16 -14.97 -3.02 -17.52
C VAL A 16 -15.56 -1.72 -16.99
N LYS A 17 -16.57 -1.15 -17.65
CA LYS A 17 -17.29 0.01 -17.14
C LYS A 17 -18.00 -0.31 -15.82
N LEU A 18 -18.72 -1.43 -15.74
CA LEU A 18 -19.37 -1.87 -14.49
C LEU A 18 -18.33 -2.07 -13.38
N ALA A 19 -17.22 -2.74 -13.68
CA ALA A 19 -16.16 -2.98 -12.72
C ALA A 19 -15.52 -1.67 -12.22
N THR A 20 -15.27 -0.71 -13.10
CA THR A 20 -14.71 0.59 -12.73
C THR A 20 -15.72 1.50 -12.02
N ASP A 21 -17.03 1.44 -12.34
CA ASP A 21 -18.09 2.13 -11.58
C ASP A 21 -18.11 1.64 -10.11
N CYS A 22 -17.95 0.34 -9.87
CA CYS A 22 -17.82 -0.24 -8.52
C CYS A 22 -16.56 0.21 -7.74
N LEU A 23 -15.57 0.80 -8.43
CA LEU A 23 -14.31 1.27 -7.84
C LEU A 23 -14.24 2.81 -7.73
N GLN A 24 -15.35 3.52 -7.95
CA GLN A 24 -15.35 4.99 -7.95
C GLN A 24 -14.86 5.59 -6.63
N HIS A 25 -15.15 4.98 -5.48
CA HIS A 25 -14.67 5.44 -4.17
C HIS A 25 -13.15 5.53 -4.09
N ARG A 26 -12.44 4.64 -4.79
CA ARG A 26 -10.98 4.63 -4.83
C ARG A 26 -10.40 5.78 -5.63
N GLY A 27 -11.14 6.31 -6.61
CA GLY A 27 -10.64 7.29 -7.55
C GLY A 27 -11.75 8.20 -8.06
N PRO A 28 -12.19 9.17 -7.25
CA PRO A 28 -13.30 10.04 -7.59
C PRO A 28 -12.94 11.17 -8.57
N ASP A 29 -11.64 11.45 -8.78
CA ASP A 29 -11.18 12.62 -9.54
C ASP A 29 -11.20 12.42 -11.05
N GLY A 30 -11.25 11.16 -11.53
CA GLY A 30 -11.26 10.88 -12.96
C GLY A 30 -11.48 9.42 -13.31
N ALA A 31 -11.79 9.18 -14.58
CA ALA A 31 -11.94 7.85 -15.14
C ALA A 31 -11.33 7.79 -16.54
N GLY A 32 -10.85 6.61 -16.93
CA GLY A 32 -10.29 6.37 -18.25
C GLY A 32 -10.39 4.90 -18.62
N MET A 33 -10.38 4.65 -19.93
CA MET A 33 -10.45 3.30 -20.49
C MET A 33 -9.63 3.24 -21.76
N HIS A 34 -8.90 2.13 -21.93
CA HIS A 34 -8.23 1.78 -23.17
C HIS A 34 -8.84 0.49 -23.70
N VAL A 35 -9.15 0.50 -24.99
CA VAL A 35 -9.81 -0.61 -25.68
C VAL A 35 -8.91 -1.03 -26.83
N GLN A 36 -8.68 -2.34 -26.92
CA GLN A 36 -8.03 -3.00 -28.03
C GLN A 36 -8.78 -4.28 -28.38
N SER A 37 -8.41 -4.95 -29.47
CA SER A 37 -9.16 -6.09 -30.01
C SER A 37 -9.34 -7.24 -29.01
N ASN A 38 -8.32 -7.50 -28.18
CA ASN A 38 -8.25 -8.64 -27.28
C ASN A 38 -8.23 -8.26 -25.79
N GLY A 39 -8.50 -7.01 -25.45
CA GLY A 39 -8.51 -6.58 -24.05
C GLY A 39 -9.04 -5.18 -23.82
N VAL A 40 -9.44 -4.91 -22.58
CA VAL A 40 -9.88 -3.60 -22.11
C VAL A 40 -9.24 -3.31 -20.76
N LEU A 41 -8.60 -2.15 -20.64
CA LEU A 41 -8.07 -1.62 -19.38
C LEU A 41 -8.95 -0.45 -18.92
N GLY A 42 -9.36 -0.45 -17.66
CA GLY A 42 -10.17 0.58 -17.03
C GLY A 42 -9.50 1.12 -15.77
N HIS A 43 -9.70 2.42 -15.52
CA HIS A 43 -9.04 3.14 -14.45
C HIS A 43 -9.97 4.17 -13.77
N ARG A 44 -9.83 4.29 -12.44
CA ARG A 44 -10.41 5.32 -11.57
C ARG A 44 -9.30 6.04 -10.84
N ARG A 45 -9.26 7.37 -10.93
CA ARG A 45 -8.11 8.18 -10.51
C ARG A 45 -8.38 8.91 -9.20
N LEU A 46 -7.47 8.77 -8.23
CA LEU A 46 -7.24 9.78 -7.19
C LEU A 46 -6.00 10.57 -7.61
N ALA A 47 -6.18 11.85 -7.91
CA ALA A 47 -5.13 12.74 -8.38
C ALA A 47 -4.22 13.16 -7.20
N ILE A 48 -3.04 12.54 -7.12
CA ILE A 48 -2.01 12.80 -6.11
C ILE A 48 -0.75 13.36 -6.77
N MET A 49 -0.14 12.58 -7.67
CA MET A 49 0.97 13.02 -8.52
C MET A 49 0.43 13.50 -9.87
N ASP A 50 0.98 14.62 -10.35
CA ASP A 50 0.59 15.30 -11.57
C ASP A 50 -0.94 15.49 -11.71
N PRO A 51 -1.61 16.25 -10.83
CA PRO A 51 -3.07 16.31 -10.80
C PRO A 51 -3.73 16.70 -12.13
N GLU A 52 -3.06 17.47 -12.97
CA GLU A 52 -3.59 17.93 -14.26
C GLU A 52 -3.21 17.01 -15.44
N GLY A 53 -2.00 16.43 -15.47
CA GLY A 53 -1.47 15.66 -16.59
C GLY A 53 -1.48 14.14 -16.43
N GLY A 54 -1.54 13.63 -15.19
CA GLY A 54 -1.37 12.19 -14.89
C GLY A 54 -2.62 11.32 -15.12
N ALA A 55 -3.48 11.68 -16.07
CA ALA A 55 -4.67 10.90 -16.39
C ALA A 55 -4.28 9.56 -17.01
N GLN A 56 -4.87 8.46 -16.52
CA GLN A 56 -4.61 7.11 -17.03
C GLN A 56 -5.85 6.56 -17.76
N PRO A 57 -5.68 5.73 -18.79
CA PRO A 57 -4.45 5.05 -19.21
C PRO A 57 -3.37 5.97 -19.77
N LEU A 58 -2.10 5.71 -19.43
CA LEU A 58 -0.94 6.37 -20.04
C LEU A 58 -0.44 5.52 -21.21
N TYR A 59 0.23 6.15 -22.17
CA TYR A 59 0.63 5.53 -23.43
C TYR A 59 2.11 5.75 -23.69
N SER A 60 2.74 4.80 -24.38
CA SER A 60 4.09 5.01 -24.90
C SER A 60 4.08 6.09 -26.00
N GLU A 61 5.25 6.57 -26.42
CA GLU A 61 5.34 7.63 -27.44
C GLU A 61 4.67 7.24 -28.75
N THR A 62 4.76 5.95 -29.12
CA THR A 62 4.12 5.38 -30.30
C THR A 62 2.67 4.97 -30.05
N ARG A 63 2.23 5.02 -28.79
CA ARG A 63 0.95 4.49 -28.28
C ARG A 63 0.74 3.00 -28.56
N ALA A 64 1.83 2.26 -28.80
CA ALA A 64 1.81 0.82 -28.99
C ALA A 64 1.55 0.05 -27.68
N MET A 65 1.80 0.69 -26.54
CA MET A 65 1.49 0.15 -25.22
C MET A 65 0.67 1.15 -24.41
N ALA A 66 -0.19 0.61 -23.55
CA ALA A 66 -0.94 1.35 -22.57
C ALA A 66 -0.71 0.80 -21.16
N ILE A 67 -0.71 1.66 -20.15
CA ILE A 67 -0.64 1.29 -18.73
C ILE A 67 -1.81 1.87 -17.95
N VAL A 68 -2.36 1.06 -17.04
CA VAL A 68 -3.13 1.53 -15.88
C VAL A 68 -2.46 1.04 -14.60
N ALA A 69 -2.37 1.91 -13.60
CA ALA A 69 -1.65 1.65 -12.37
C ALA A 69 -2.42 2.19 -11.17
N ASN A 70 -2.36 1.42 -10.09
CA ASN A 70 -2.77 1.81 -8.75
C ASN A 70 -1.55 1.71 -7.85
N GLY A 71 -0.91 2.84 -7.52
CA GLY A 71 0.33 2.82 -6.78
C GLY A 71 1.01 4.17 -6.63
N GLU A 72 2.24 4.09 -6.14
CA GLU A 72 3.23 5.16 -6.07
C GLU A 72 4.63 4.52 -6.21
N ILE A 73 5.46 5.03 -7.12
CA ILE A 73 6.86 4.62 -7.32
C ILE A 73 7.79 5.69 -6.74
N TYR A 74 8.28 5.46 -5.51
CA TYR A 74 9.04 6.45 -4.75
C TYR A 74 10.41 6.80 -5.34
N ASN A 75 11.03 5.89 -6.11
CA ASN A 75 12.28 6.17 -6.81
C ASN A 75 12.08 6.71 -8.25
N PHE A 76 10.85 7.08 -8.62
CA PHE A 76 10.51 7.65 -9.93
C PHE A 76 11.44 8.79 -10.38
N PRO A 77 11.80 9.80 -9.55
CA PRO A 77 12.66 10.88 -10.00
C PRO A 77 14.03 10.40 -10.53
N VAL A 78 14.56 9.32 -9.95
CA VAL A 78 15.81 8.68 -10.40
C VAL A 78 15.57 7.96 -11.72
N LEU A 79 14.52 7.13 -11.79
CA LEU A 79 14.17 6.37 -13.00
C LEU A 79 13.92 7.31 -14.20
N ARG A 80 13.18 8.40 -13.98
CA ARG A 80 12.94 9.43 -14.99
C ARG A 80 14.25 10.07 -15.45
N GLY A 81 15.15 10.40 -14.53
CA GLY A 81 16.47 10.93 -14.85
C GLY A 81 17.26 10.03 -15.80
N ASP A 82 17.25 8.72 -15.54
CA ASP A 82 17.95 7.70 -16.35
C ASP A 82 17.29 7.43 -17.72
N LEU A 83 15.99 7.64 -17.82
CA LEU A 83 15.21 7.47 -19.06
C LEU A 83 15.20 8.76 -19.92
N THR A 84 15.43 9.92 -19.29
CA THR A 84 15.45 11.21 -19.99
C THR A 84 16.54 11.22 -21.06
N GLY A 85 16.15 11.57 -22.29
CA GLY A 85 17.03 11.56 -23.47
C GLY A 85 16.93 10.29 -24.31
N ARG A 86 16.34 9.22 -23.78
CA ARG A 86 15.96 8.01 -24.53
C ARG A 86 14.45 7.93 -24.76
N HIS A 87 13.68 8.44 -23.80
CA HIS A 87 12.22 8.56 -23.85
C HIS A 87 11.74 10.01 -23.74
N THR A 88 10.55 10.27 -24.28
CA THR A 88 9.85 11.56 -24.19
C THR A 88 8.66 11.45 -23.24
N PHE A 89 8.84 11.93 -22.01
CA PHE A 89 7.78 12.01 -21.02
C PHE A 89 6.78 13.12 -21.37
N THR A 90 5.50 12.79 -21.31
CA THR A 90 4.37 13.69 -21.52
C THR A 90 3.69 14.12 -20.22
N THR A 91 4.01 13.45 -19.10
CA THR A 91 3.43 13.70 -17.78
C THR A 91 4.52 13.86 -16.71
N THR A 92 4.10 14.21 -15.49
CA THR A 92 4.91 14.06 -14.27
C THR A 92 4.44 12.92 -13.38
N SER A 93 3.60 12.03 -13.90
CA SER A 93 3.19 10.81 -13.22
C SER A 93 4.33 9.79 -13.19
N ASP A 94 4.51 9.19 -12.01
CA ASP A 94 5.39 8.07 -11.75
C ASP A 94 5.09 6.83 -12.62
N SER A 95 3.83 6.63 -12.97
CA SER A 95 3.36 5.51 -13.78
C SER A 95 3.87 5.55 -15.23
N GLU A 96 4.21 6.73 -15.77
CA GLU A 96 4.82 6.86 -17.11
C GLU A 96 6.25 6.30 -17.13
N ALA A 97 7.00 6.44 -16.02
CA ALA A 97 8.33 5.83 -15.93
C ALA A 97 8.27 4.31 -15.89
N ILE A 98 7.24 3.71 -15.27
CA ILE A 98 7.04 2.26 -15.33
C ILE A 98 6.90 1.83 -16.79
N LEU A 99 6.08 2.54 -17.56
CA LEU A 99 5.82 2.21 -18.95
C LEU A 99 7.10 2.25 -19.77
N HIS A 100 7.82 3.38 -19.77
CA HIS A 100 9.07 3.52 -20.53
C HIS A 100 10.14 2.53 -20.10
N LEU A 101 10.28 2.27 -18.78
CA LEU A 101 11.23 1.28 -18.29
C LEU A 101 10.87 -0.13 -18.79
N PHE A 102 9.58 -0.45 -18.88
CA PHE A 102 9.08 -1.69 -19.43
C PHE A 102 9.34 -1.82 -20.94
N GLU A 103 9.30 -0.72 -21.70
CA GLU A 103 9.68 -0.74 -23.13
C GLU A 103 11.14 -1.16 -23.31
N GLU A 104 12.03 -0.71 -22.42
CA GLU A 104 13.46 -1.01 -22.50
C GLU A 104 13.84 -2.39 -21.94
N ARG A 105 13.18 -2.81 -20.85
CA ARG A 105 13.66 -3.93 -20.01
C ARG A 105 12.64 -5.06 -19.86
N GLY A 106 11.40 -4.88 -20.32
CA GLY A 106 10.32 -5.83 -20.08
C GLY A 106 10.19 -6.16 -18.59
N VAL A 107 10.23 -7.46 -18.27
CA VAL A 107 10.05 -7.98 -16.91
C VAL A 107 11.10 -7.50 -15.90
N ASP A 108 12.32 -7.15 -16.35
CA ASP A 108 13.41 -6.68 -15.48
C ASP A 108 13.11 -5.29 -14.87
N THR A 109 12.08 -4.60 -15.37
CA THR A 109 11.51 -3.38 -14.78
C THR A 109 11.17 -3.57 -13.31
N LEU A 110 10.60 -4.72 -12.94
CA LEU A 110 10.11 -4.98 -11.58
C LEU A 110 11.22 -4.95 -10.52
N ALA A 111 12.45 -5.32 -10.89
CA ALA A 111 13.60 -5.28 -9.99
C ALA A 111 14.10 -3.86 -9.71
N ALA A 112 13.71 -2.88 -10.54
CA ALA A 112 14.11 -1.48 -10.42
C ALA A 112 13.08 -0.60 -9.71
N LEU A 113 11.85 -1.09 -9.48
CA LEU A 113 10.80 -0.30 -8.85
C LEU A 113 10.92 -0.32 -7.32
N GLU A 114 10.96 0.86 -6.70
CA GLU A 114 10.81 1.03 -5.26
C GLU A 114 9.48 1.73 -5.00
N GLY A 115 8.49 0.98 -4.51
CA GLY A 115 7.14 1.51 -4.41
C GLY A 115 6.11 0.50 -3.97
N MET A 116 4.87 0.97 -3.96
CA MET A 116 3.66 0.17 -3.73
C MET A 116 2.81 0.28 -4.99
N PHE A 117 2.45 -0.83 -5.61
CA PHE A 117 1.84 -0.81 -6.93
C PHE A 117 1.06 -2.09 -7.25
N ALA A 118 -0.01 -1.91 -8.00
CA ALA A 118 -0.61 -2.90 -8.86
C ALA A 118 -0.81 -2.24 -10.22
N PHE A 119 -0.29 -2.81 -11.30
CA PHE A 119 -0.44 -2.24 -12.63
C PHE A 119 -0.74 -3.29 -13.68
N ALA A 120 -1.33 -2.83 -14.78
CA ALA A 120 -1.58 -3.57 -15.99
C ALA A 120 -0.99 -2.81 -17.18
N ILE A 121 -0.11 -3.46 -17.93
CA ILE A 121 0.39 -2.98 -19.23
C ILE A 121 -0.21 -3.89 -20.30
N CYS A 122 -0.73 -3.31 -21.38
CA CYS A 122 -1.10 -4.08 -22.55
C CYS A 122 -0.52 -3.51 -23.84
N ASP A 123 -0.25 -4.42 -24.77
CA ASP A 123 -0.09 -4.20 -26.20
C ASP A 123 -1.10 -5.08 -26.95
N ASP A 124 -1.13 -5.03 -28.29
CA ASP A 124 -2.12 -5.75 -29.13
C ASP A 124 -2.26 -7.25 -28.82
N ASP A 125 -1.17 -7.93 -28.42
CA ASP A 125 -1.12 -9.38 -28.26
C ASP A 125 -0.79 -9.83 -26.82
N HIS A 126 -0.51 -8.90 -25.91
CA HIS A 126 0.04 -9.23 -24.61
C HIS A 126 -0.49 -8.34 -23.48
N LEU A 127 -0.90 -9.00 -22.39
CA LEU A 127 -1.26 -8.39 -21.11
C LEU A 127 -0.21 -8.78 -20.07
N PHE A 128 0.32 -7.78 -19.40
CA PHE A 128 1.23 -7.91 -18.29
C PHE A 128 0.60 -7.29 -17.04
N LEU A 129 0.46 -8.08 -15.97
CA LEU A 129 -0.01 -7.61 -14.67
C LEU A 129 1.12 -7.77 -13.65
N ALA A 130 1.30 -6.81 -12.75
CA ALA A 130 2.22 -6.97 -11.63
C ALA A 130 1.66 -6.38 -10.35
N ARG A 131 2.02 -7.01 -9.22
CA ARG A 131 1.71 -6.54 -7.87
C ARG A 131 3.00 -6.39 -7.08
N ASP A 132 3.07 -5.37 -6.24
CA ASP A 132 4.25 -5.00 -5.49
C ASP A 132 4.78 -6.11 -4.56
N PRO A 133 6.06 -6.00 -4.13
CA PRO A 133 6.81 -7.04 -3.43
C PRO A 133 6.09 -7.76 -2.29
N ILE A 134 5.28 -7.04 -1.50
CA ILE A 134 4.60 -7.60 -0.33
C ILE A 134 3.08 -7.41 -0.37
N GLY A 135 2.54 -6.89 -1.48
CA GLY A 135 1.11 -6.75 -1.70
C GLY A 135 0.45 -5.58 -0.97
N ILE A 136 1.14 -4.44 -0.84
CA ILE A 136 0.60 -3.19 -0.27
C ILE A 136 -0.62 -2.74 -1.07
N LYS A 137 -0.52 -2.72 -2.39
CA LYS A 137 -1.66 -2.44 -3.27
C LYS A 137 -2.39 -3.73 -3.60
N PRO A 138 -3.72 -3.73 -3.57
CA PRO A 138 -4.50 -4.92 -3.85
C PRO A 138 -4.66 -5.14 -5.35
N LEU A 139 -4.77 -6.42 -5.71
CA LEU A 139 -5.14 -6.87 -7.04
C LEU A 139 -5.77 -8.26 -6.92
N TYR A 140 -6.86 -8.47 -7.64
CA TYR A 140 -7.58 -9.74 -7.75
C TYR A 140 -7.70 -10.08 -9.22
N TYR A 141 -7.82 -11.37 -9.50
CA TYR A 141 -8.05 -11.87 -10.84
C TYR A 141 -9.00 -13.05 -10.82
N GLY A 142 -9.62 -13.32 -11.97
CA GLY A 142 -10.54 -14.42 -12.14
C GLY A 142 -10.72 -14.85 -13.57
N ARG A 143 -11.38 -15.99 -13.76
CA ARG A 143 -11.84 -16.49 -15.06
C ARG A 143 -13.35 -16.35 -15.11
N GLY A 144 -13.86 -15.81 -16.20
CA GLY A 144 -15.29 -15.71 -16.44
C GLY A 144 -15.58 -15.72 -17.93
N VAL A 145 -16.79 -15.33 -18.29
CA VAL A 145 -17.20 -15.15 -19.68
C VAL A 145 -17.71 -13.73 -19.92
N ASP A 146 -17.52 -13.23 -21.13
CA ASP A 146 -18.06 -11.94 -21.53
C ASP A 146 -19.57 -11.99 -21.82
N SER A 147 -20.16 -10.85 -22.17
CA SER A 147 -21.59 -10.74 -22.49
C SER A 147 -22.04 -11.63 -23.67
N SER A 148 -21.09 -12.10 -24.50
CA SER A 148 -21.32 -12.99 -25.65
C SER A 148 -20.95 -14.45 -25.36
N GLY A 149 -20.49 -14.78 -24.14
CA GLY A 149 -20.08 -16.12 -23.74
C GLY A 149 -18.64 -16.50 -24.07
N VAL A 150 -17.79 -15.53 -24.43
CA VAL A 150 -16.36 -15.76 -24.71
C VAL A 150 -15.56 -15.79 -23.40
N PRO A 151 -14.69 -16.79 -23.18
CA PRO A 151 -13.85 -16.84 -21.98
C PRO A 151 -12.91 -15.64 -21.86
N VAL A 152 -12.82 -15.07 -20.66
CA VAL A 152 -11.95 -13.93 -20.34
C VAL A 152 -11.13 -14.16 -19.08
N THR A 153 -9.94 -13.55 -19.02
CA THR A 153 -9.25 -13.26 -17.77
C THR A 153 -9.69 -11.89 -17.29
N ALA A 154 -10.23 -11.78 -16.09
CA ALA A 154 -10.61 -10.51 -15.48
C ALA A 154 -9.63 -10.16 -14.35
N PHE A 155 -9.42 -8.86 -14.10
CA PHE A 155 -8.70 -8.38 -12.93
C PHE A 155 -9.32 -7.08 -12.39
N ALA A 156 -9.15 -6.84 -11.09
CA ALA A 156 -9.60 -5.61 -10.44
C ALA A 156 -8.83 -5.34 -9.13
N SER A 157 -8.77 -4.08 -8.69
CA SER A 157 -8.16 -3.70 -7.40
C SER A 157 -8.89 -4.28 -6.19
N GLU A 158 -10.17 -4.59 -6.31
CA GLU A 158 -10.99 -5.14 -5.23
C GLU A 158 -11.73 -6.37 -5.75
N MET A 159 -12.27 -7.21 -4.87
CA MET A 159 -12.92 -8.47 -5.26
C MET A 159 -14.38 -8.26 -5.70
N LYS A 160 -15.09 -7.29 -5.11
CA LYS A 160 -16.51 -6.99 -5.42
C LYS A 160 -16.82 -6.77 -6.91
N PRO A 161 -15.99 -6.06 -7.71
CA PRO A 161 -16.23 -5.88 -9.15
C PRO A 161 -16.25 -7.17 -9.98
N LEU A 162 -15.68 -8.26 -9.45
CA LEU A 162 -15.55 -9.54 -10.14
C LEU A 162 -16.53 -10.59 -9.61
N ALA A 163 -16.88 -10.52 -8.32
CA ALA A 163 -17.50 -11.59 -7.55
C ALA A 163 -18.81 -12.16 -8.14
N ASP A 164 -19.59 -11.35 -8.87
CA ASP A 164 -20.90 -11.76 -9.36
C ASP A 164 -20.89 -12.47 -10.72
N TRP A 165 -19.74 -12.48 -11.43
CA TRP A 165 -19.70 -12.95 -12.82
C TRP A 165 -18.47 -13.78 -13.22
N VAL A 166 -17.45 -13.85 -12.37
CA VAL A 166 -16.33 -14.78 -12.56
C VAL A 166 -16.63 -16.13 -11.91
N ASP A 167 -16.23 -17.22 -12.54
CA ASP A 167 -16.37 -18.59 -12.03
C ASP A 167 -15.36 -18.88 -10.91
N GLU A 168 -14.17 -18.29 -11.01
CA GLU A 168 -13.07 -18.42 -10.05
C GLU A 168 -12.53 -17.03 -9.71
N LEU A 169 -12.38 -16.74 -8.42
CA LEU A 169 -11.85 -15.48 -7.92
C LEU A 169 -10.67 -15.72 -6.99
N HIS A 170 -9.54 -15.11 -7.33
CA HIS A 170 -8.29 -15.27 -6.62
C HIS A 170 -7.68 -13.91 -6.30
N GLU A 171 -7.06 -13.81 -5.13
CA GLU A 171 -6.13 -12.74 -4.86
C GLU A 171 -4.90 -12.89 -5.77
N PHE A 172 -4.47 -11.81 -6.41
CA PHE A 172 -3.25 -11.79 -7.20
C PHE A 172 -2.03 -11.88 -6.27
N PRO A 173 -1.14 -12.87 -6.39
CA PRO A 173 -0.07 -13.08 -5.40
C PRO A 173 0.88 -11.88 -5.29
N ALA A 174 1.18 -11.46 -4.05
CA ALA A 174 2.19 -10.43 -3.77
C ALA A 174 3.57 -10.79 -4.32
N GLY A 175 4.33 -9.84 -4.85
CA GLY A 175 5.67 -10.08 -5.41
C GLY A 175 5.69 -11.02 -6.62
N ASN A 176 4.58 -11.05 -7.38
CA ASN A 176 4.46 -11.82 -8.62
C ASN A 176 4.04 -10.90 -9.78
N TYR A 177 4.25 -11.39 -10.99
CA TYR A 177 3.62 -10.86 -12.20
C TYR A 177 2.88 -11.98 -12.93
N PHE A 178 1.99 -11.60 -13.84
CA PHE A 178 1.32 -12.47 -14.79
C PHE A 178 1.57 -11.93 -16.20
N ASP A 179 2.10 -12.78 -17.07
CA ASP A 179 2.23 -12.51 -18.51
C ASP A 179 1.21 -13.39 -19.24
N SER A 180 0.34 -12.83 -20.09
CA SER A 180 -0.66 -13.60 -20.84
C SER A 180 -0.07 -14.72 -21.72
N ARG A 181 1.23 -14.63 -22.05
CA ARG A 181 1.99 -15.62 -22.83
C ARG A 181 2.69 -16.66 -21.96
N GLY A 182 2.95 -16.35 -20.69
CA GLY A 182 3.82 -17.15 -19.80
C GLY A 182 3.21 -17.58 -18.47
N GLY A 183 2.08 -17.00 -18.06
CA GLY A 183 1.44 -17.23 -16.77
C GLY A 183 2.10 -16.46 -15.62
N PHE A 184 1.93 -16.98 -14.40
CA PHE A 184 2.42 -16.36 -13.17
C PHE A 184 3.89 -16.67 -12.91
N VAL A 185 4.65 -15.63 -12.54
CA VAL A 185 6.06 -15.77 -12.14
C VAL A 185 6.34 -14.90 -10.91
N PRO A 186 7.00 -15.46 -9.88
CA PRO A 186 7.45 -14.68 -8.75
C PRO A 186 8.72 -13.89 -9.09
N TYR A 187 8.74 -12.60 -8.71
CA TYR A 187 9.94 -11.75 -8.86
C TYR A 187 10.51 -11.28 -7.52
N TYR A 188 9.74 -11.38 -6.43
CA TYR A 188 10.19 -10.98 -5.09
C TYR A 188 9.80 -12.00 -4.02
N ARG A 189 10.65 -12.14 -3.01
CA ARG A 189 10.38 -12.84 -1.75
C ARG A 189 10.95 -12.04 -0.60
N VAL A 190 10.22 -11.97 0.50
CA VAL A 190 10.69 -11.34 1.75
C VAL A 190 11.99 -12.02 2.18
N PRO A 191 13.08 -11.26 2.46
CA PRO A 191 14.32 -11.84 2.93
C PRO A 191 14.15 -12.66 4.22
N THR A 192 14.71 -13.86 4.23
CA THR A 192 14.71 -14.76 5.40
C THR A 192 16.10 -14.99 5.97
N ALA A 193 17.10 -14.29 5.45
CA ALA A 193 18.47 -14.36 5.92
C ALA A 193 18.54 -14.08 7.43
N PRO A 194 19.44 -14.76 8.17
CA PRO A 194 19.56 -14.56 9.60
C PRO A 194 20.04 -13.13 9.91
N PRO A 195 19.75 -12.62 11.13
CA PRO A 195 20.26 -11.34 11.57
C PRO A 195 21.78 -11.25 11.48
N VAL A 196 22.28 -10.04 11.21
CA VAL A 196 23.70 -9.76 11.01
C VAL A 196 24.28 -9.17 12.29
N HIS A 197 25.46 -9.65 12.70
CA HIS A 197 26.15 -9.14 13.87
C HIS A 197 26.78 -7.76 13.60
N ARG A 198 26.35 -6.74 14.35
CA ARG A 198 26.94 -5.39 14.39
C ARG A 198 26.92 -4.87 15.83
N SER A 199 27.52 -3.70 16.09
CA SER A 199 27.35 -3.06 17.39
C SER A 199 25.90 -2.59 17.58
N VAL A 200 25.43 -2.48 18.83
CA VAL A 200 24.10 -1.94 19.13
C VAL A 200 23.94 -0.52 18.58
N ALA A 201 25.00 0.30 18.69
CA ALA A 201 25.00 1.67 18.17
C ALA A 201 24.82 1.70 16.65
N ASP A 202 25.47 0.79 15.91
CA ASP A 202 25.33 0.71 14.46
C ASP A 202 23.91 0.28 14.06
N HIS A 203 23.32 -0.70 14.76
CA HIS A 203 21.93 -1.10 14.51
C HIS A 203 20.96 0.07 14.73
N VAL A 204 21.11 0.80 15.84
CA VAL A 204 20.27 1.98 16.12
C VAL A 204 20.46 3.07 15.06
N ALA A 205 21.70 3.36 14.67
CA ALA A 205 21.99 4.37 13.65
C ALA A 205 21.42 3.98 12.28
N LEU A 206 21.58 2.72 11.87
CA LEU A 206 21.06 2.20 10.62
C LEU A 206 19.52 2.19 10.61
N VAL A 207 18.88 1.68 11.67
CA VAL A 207 17.41 1.66 11.78
C VAL A 207 16.85 3.08 11.74
N ARG A 208 17.45 4.02 12.48
CA ARG A 208 17.04 5.43 12.45
C ARG A 208 17.15 6.01 11.04
N LYS A 209 18.33 5.90 10.42
CA LYS A 209 18.57 6.45 9.08
C LYS A 209 17.65 5.81 8.04
N GLY A 210 17.52 4.49 8.06
CA GLY A 210 16.67 3.75 7.12
C GLY A 210 15.21 4.15 7.23
N LEU A 211 14.68 4.33 8.45
CA LEU A 211 13.31 4.78 8.64
C LEU A 211 13.13 6.25 8.23
N GLU A 212 14.11 7.12 8.52
CA GLU A 212 14.10 8.51 8.06
C GLU A 212 14.13 8.61 6.52
N ASP A 213 14.94 7.79 5.86
CA ASP A 213 15.01 7.70 4.40
C ASP A 213 13.69 7.18 3.80
N ALA A 214 13.09 6.14 4.40
CA ALA A 214 11.80 5.60 3.98
C ALA A 214 10.66 6.60 4.16
N VAL A 215 10.56 7.29 5.30
CA VAL A 215 9.55 8.33 5.49
C VAL A 215 9.75 9.47 4.49
N ARG A 216 11.00 9.92 4.27
CA ARG A 216 11.30 10.97 3.29
C ARG A 216 10.82 10.60 1.88
N SER A 217 11.07 9.38 1.42
CA SER A 217 10.62 8.93 0.09
C SER A 217 9.10 8.87 0.01
N HIS A 218 8.44 8.44 1.08
CA HIS A 218 6.98 8.35 1.17
C HIS A 218 6.29 9.70 1.37
N MET A 219 7.02 10.81 1.55
CA MET A 219 6.44 12.17 1.56
C MET A 219 6.22 12.75 0.15
N MET A 220 6.68 12.08 -0.91
CA MET A 220 6.56 12.57 -2.30
C MET A 220 5.10 12.74 -2.73
N SER A 221 4.61 13.97 -2.86
CA SER A 221 3.22 14.27 -3.21
C SER A 221 3.05 15.70 -3.74
N ASP A 222 2.19 15.90 -4.74
CA ASP A 222 1.77 17.24 -5.18
C ASP A 222 0.54 17.76 -4.40
N VAL A 223 0.05 16.99 -3.44
CA VAL A 223 -1.09 17.33 -2.57
C VAL A 223 -0.73 17.18 -1.08
N PRO A 224 -1.49 17.78 -0.15
CA PRO A 224 -1.17 17.68 1.27
C PRO A 224 -1.11 16.24 1.80
N VAL A 225 -0.05 15.96 2.57
CA VAL A 225 0.19 14.69 3.26
C VAL A 225 -0.09 14.84 4.75
N GLY A 226 -0.84 13.91 5.33
CA GLY A 226 -1.08 13.81 6.77
C GLY A 226 -0.50 12.54 7.38
N ALA A 227 -0.70 12.34 8.68
CA ALA A 227 -0.36 11.09 9.36
C ALA A 227 -1.44 10.63 10.35
N PHE A 228 -1.68 9.33 10.42
CA PHE A 228 -2.41 8.74 11.54
C PHE A 228 -1.55 8.78 12.80
N LEU A 229 -2.16 9.15 13.92
CA LEU A 229 -1.46 9.32 15.20
C LEU A 229 -2.28 8.70 16.33
N SER A 230 -1.94 7.47 16.72
CA SER A 230 -2.57 6.76 17.84
C SER A 230 -1.93 7.07 19.19
N GLY A 231 -0.78 7.76 19.21
CA GLY A 231 0.03 7.97 20.41
C GLY A 231 0.88 6.74 20.82
N GLY A 232 0.73 5.61 20.11
CA GLY A 232 1.65 4.48 20.17
C GLY A 232 3.00 4.82 19.53
N LEU A 233 4.03 4.00 19.81
CA LEU A 233 5.40 4.25 19.34
C LEU A 233 5.47 4.46 17.83
N ASP A 234 4.82 3.61 17.06
CA ASP A 234 5.06 3.50 15.62
C ASP A 234 4.50 4.70 14.86
N SER A 235 3.22 5.01 15.09
CA SER A 235 2.56 6.19 14.51
C SER A 235 3.22 7.48 14.99
N SER A 236 3.69 7.53 16.24
CA SER A 236 4.40 8.69 16.79
C SER A 236 5.74 8.93 16.10
N VAL A 237 6.53 7.88 15.86
CA VAL A 237 7.82 7.99 15.16
C VAL A 237 7.60 8.44 13.71
N ILE A 238 6.63 7.85 13.01
CA ILE A 238 6.30 8.26 11.62
C ILE A 238 5.89 9.73 11.57
N ALA A 239 4.94 10.15 12.42
CA ALA A 239 4.48 11.54 12.45
C ALA A 239 5.62 12.52 12.82
N ALA A 240 6.48 12.16 13.78
CA ALA A 240 7.62 12.98 14.19
C ALA A 240 8.65 13.14 13.07
N ILE A 241 8.92 12.10 12.27
CA ILE A 241 9.82 12.19 11.12
C ILE A 241 9.15 12.99 10.00
N ALA A 242 7.89 12.69 9.66
CA ALA A 242 7.14 13.38 8.61
C ALA A 242 7.06 14.89 8.85
N ARG A 243 6.86 15.32 10.11
CA ARG A 243 6.83 16.73 10.50
C ARG A 243 8.10 17.50 10.17
N LYS A 244 9.26 16.83 10.02
CA LYS A 244 10.52 17.47 9.62
C LYS A 244 10.55 17.87 8.14
N HIS A 245 9.63 17.34 7.33
CA HIS A 245 9.60 17.51 5.87
C HIS A 245 8.51 18.47 5.38
N VAL A 246 7.62 18.91 6.26
CA VAL A 246 6.54 19.85 5.95
C VAL A 246 6.41 20.90 7.04
N ASP A 247 5.98 22.12 6.69
CA ASP A 247 5.79 23.20 7.67
C ASP A 247 4.57 22.95 8.55
N GLU A 248 3.49 22.42 7.97
CA GLU A 248 2.25 22.08 8.66
C GLU A 248 1.92 20.61 8.39
N LEU A 249 1.86 19.80 9.45
CA LEU A 249 1.44 18.41 9.37
C LEU A 249 0.08 18.27 10.05
N HIS A 250 -0.91 17.76 9.32
CA HIS A 250 -2.18 17.32 9.90
C HIS A 250 -2.03 15.92 10.49
N THR A 251 -2.42 15.74 11.75
CA THR A 251 -2.42 14.42 12.41
C THR A 251 -3.81 14.04 12.89
N PHE A 252 -4.20 12.77 12.71
CA PHE A 252 -5.56 12.30 12.97
C PHE A 252 -5.57 11.17 13.99
N SER A 253 -6.44 11.27 15.00
CA SER A 253 -6.68 10.22 15.97
C SER A 253 -8.18 9.98 16.15
N VAL A 254 -8.54 8.73 16.46
CA VAL A 254 -9.92 8.37 16.80
C VAL A 254 -9.95 7.45 18.01
N GLY A 255 -11.04 7.49 18.75
CA GLY A 255 -11.21 6.66 19.93
C GLY A 255 -12.59 6.82 20.54
N LEU A 256 -12.84 6.09 21.62
CA LEU A 256 -14.01 6.33 22.46
C LEU A 256 -13.71 7.46 23.45
N ALA A 257 -14.75 8.11 23.96
CA ALA A 257 -14.62 9.09 25.03
C ALA A 257 -13.85 8.50 26.23
N GLY A 258 -12.81 9.20 26.70
CA GLY A 258 -11.92 8.73 27.78
C GLY A 258 -10.86 7.71 27.36
N SER A 259 -10.65 7.48 26.06
CA SER A 259 -9.57 6.62 25.58
C SER A 259 -8.19 7.19 25.92
N ARG A 260 -7.31 6.34 26.47
CA ARG A 260 -5.90 6.67 26.73
C ARG A 260 -5.12 6.94 25.43
N ASP A 261 -5.55 6.36 24.31
CA ASP A 261 -4.89 6.55 23.02
C ASP A 261 -5.07 7.99 22.51
N ILE A 262 -6.26 8.58 22.73
CA ILE A 262 -6.51 9.99 22.42
C ILE A 262 -5.62 10.90 23.26
N GLU A 263 -5.51 10.65 24.56
CA GLU A 263 -4.61 11.41 25.43
C GLU A 263 -3.14 11.28 25.00
N ALA A 264 -2.71 10.07 24.63
CA ALA A 264 -1.37 9.82 24.14
C ALA A 264 -1.09 10.55 22.83
N ALA A 265 -2.01 10.48 21.87
CA ALA A 265 -1.94 11.17 20.58
C ALA A 265 -1.81 12.68 20.77
N ARG A 266 -2.62 13.27 21.66
CA ARG A 266 -2.58 14.71 21.97
C ARG A 266 -1.22 15.16 22.51
N ARG A 267 -0.58 14.36 23.38
CA ARG A 267 0.76 14.67 23.88
C ARG A 267 1.80 14.66 22.77
N VAL A 268 1.72 13.68 21.86
CA VAL A 268 2.66 13.58 20.73
C VAL A 268 2.43 14.74 19.77
N ALA A 269 1.18 15.05 19.44
CA ALA A 269 0.83 16.18 18.59
C ALA A 269 1.35 17.51 19.15
N ALA A 270 1.17 17.74 20.46
CA ALA A 270 1.71 18.92 21.14
C ALA A 270 3.25 18.95 21.12
N HIS A 271 3.90 17.79 21.26
CA HIS A 271 5.36 17.68 21.21
C HIS A 271 5.93 18.00 19.83
N ILE A 272 5.30 17.52 18.75
CA ILE A 272 5.76 17.73 17.37
C ILE A 272 5.20 19.01 16.74
N GLY A 273 4.22 19.66 17.38
CA GLY A 273 3.56 20.85 16.85
C GLY A 273 2.78 20.57 15.57
N SER A 274 1.99 19.50 15.54
CA SER A 274 1.09 19.18 14.42
C SER A 274 -0.29 19.84 14.60
N ILE A 275 -1.01 20.02 13.49
CA ILE A 275 -2.43 20.40 13.50
C ILE A 275 -3.23 19.12 13.78
N HIS A 276 -3.65 18.94 15.03
CA HIS A 276 -4.26 17.69 15.47
C HIS A 276 -5.78 17.69 15.40
N HIS A 277 -6.32 16.65 14.77
CA HIS A 277 -7.75 16.37 14.65
C HIS A 277 -8.07 15.09 15.41
N GLU A 278 -9.12 15.14 16.22
CA GLU A 278 -9.57 14.01 17.04
C GLU A 278 -11.06 13.74 16.77
N TYR A 279 -11.43 12.48 16.59
CA TYR A 279 -12.84 12.08 16.52
C TYR A 279 -13.19 11.06 17.61
N LEU A 280 -14.21 11.39 18.39
CA LEU A 280 -14.74 10.51 19.43
C LEU A 280 -15.95 9.74 18.87
N MET A 281 -15.71 8.51 18.40
CA MET A 281 -16.77 7.63 17.91
C MET A 281 -17.63 7.10 19.07
N THR A 282 -18.89 6.82 18.79
CA THR A 282 -19.83 6.21 19.73
C THR A 282 -20.13 4.75 19.36
N PRO A 283 -20.49 3.90 20.34
CA PRO A 283 -20.90 2.52 20.04
C PRO A 283 -22.08 2.43 19.05
N ALA A 284 -22.98 3.42 19.04
CA ALA A 284 -24.11 3.45 18.12
C ALA A 284 -23.65 3.66 16.66
N GLU A 285 -22.73 4.60 16.42
CA GLU A 285 -22.15 4.81 15.08
C GLU A 285 -21.37 3.58 14.61
N VAL A 286 -20.65 2.91 15.53
CA VAL A 286 -19.95 1.67 15.20
C VAL A 286 -20.92 0.60 14.70
N VAL A 287 -22.05 0.40 15.39
CA VAL A 287 -23.08 -0.57 14.97
C VAL A 287 -23.70 -0.17 13.64
N GLU A 288 -23.98 1.11 13.45
CA GLU A 288 -24.54 1.65 12.19
C GLU A 288 -23.62 1.42 11.00
N LYS A 289 -22.31 1.67 11.17
CA LYS A 289 -21.31 1.60 10.09
C LYS A 289 -20.74 0.22 9.85
N LEU A 290 -20.98 -0.74 10.74
CA LEU A 290 -20.40 -2.08 10.64
C LEU A 290 -20.69 -2.80 9.30
N PRO A 291 -21.91 -2.75 8.72
CA PRO A 291 -22.17 -3.38 7.42
C PRO A 291 -21.35 -2.77 6.28
N GLU A 292 -21.19 -1.44 6.27
CA GLU A 292 -20.39 -0.70 5.28
C GLU A 292 -18.91 -1.07 5.41
N ILE A 293 -18.40 -1.13 6.65
CA ILE A 293 -17.02 -1.50 6.96
C ILE A 293 -16.72 -2.93 6.48
N ILE A 294 -17.60 -3.89 6.77
CA ILE A 294 -17.42 -5.30 6.36
C ILE A 294 -17.45 -5.41 4.83
N HIS A 295 -18.39 -4.72 4.18
CA HIS A 295 -18.49 -4.72 2.72
C HIS A 295 -17.24 -4.13 2.05
N ALA A 296 -16.73 -3.01 2.56
CA ALA A 296 -15.52 -2.37 2.04
C ALA A 296 -14.26 -3.21 2.32
N LEU A 297 -14.18 -3.83 3.51
CA LEU A 297 -13.05 -4.65 3.91
C LEU A 297 -12.95 -5.93 3.08
N GLU A 298 -14.07 -6.44 2.57
CA GLU A 298 -14.15 -7.71 1.83
C GLU A 298 -13.63 -8.89 2.68
N SER A 299 -13.87 -8.84 3.99
CA SER A 299 -13.48 -9.87 4.96
C SER A 299 -14.45 -9.91 6.14
N PHE A 300 -14.64 -11.11 6.67
CA PHE A 300 -15.42 -11.38 7.87
C PHE A 300 -14.55 -11.77 9.07
N ASP A 301 -13.22 -11.70 8.93
CA ASP A 301 -12.30 -11.99 10.03
C ASP A 301 -12.53 -11.03 11.21
N GLN A 302 -12.72 -11.59 12.40
CA GLN A 302 -13.16 -10.83 13.57
C GLN A 302 -12.14 -9.78 14.00
N ASP A 303 -10.85 -10.11 13.99
CA ASP A 303 -9.80 -9.22 14.49
C ASP A 303 -9.50 -8.13 13.45
N LEU A 304 -9.56 -8.48 12.17
CA LEU A 304 -9.48 -7.52 11.09
C LEU A 304 -10.64 -6.53 11.10
N VAL A 305 -11.89 -7.01 11.24
CA VAL A 305 -13.08 -6.14 11.33
C VAL A 305 -13.00 -5.22 12.54
N ARG A 306 -12.59 -5.72 13.71
CA ARG A 306 -12.43 -4.90 14.92
C ARG A 306 -11.44 -3.76 14.72
N SER A 307 -10.31 -4.04 14.08
CA SER A 307 -9.30 -3.03 13.82
C SER A 307 -9.65 -2.11 12.63
N ALA A 308 -10.52 -2.54 11.71
CA ALA A 308 -11.04 -1.72 10.62
C ALA A 308 -11.95 -0.57 11.08
N ILE A 309 -12.69 -0.76 12.18
CA ILE A 309 -13.59 0.26 12.73
C ILE A 309 -12.89 1.61 13.00
N PRO A 310 -11.83 1.69 13.84
CA PRO A 310 -11.14 2.96 14.04
C PRO A 310 -10.50 3.47 12.74
N THR A 311 -9.97 2.60 11.88
CA THR A 311 -9.40 3.03 10.59
C THR A 311 -10.46 3.71 9.71
N TYR A 312 -11.69 3.19 9.64
CA TYR A 312 -12.80 3.82 8.91
C TYR A 312 -13.04 5.26 9.40
N PHE A 313 -13.26 5.44 10.71
CA PHE A 313 -13.54 6.76 11.26
C PHE A 313 -12.35 7.73 11.11
N CYS A 314 -11.13 7.22 11.25
CA CYS A 314 -9.91 8.02 11.10
C CYS A 314 -9.70 8.46 9.65
N SER A 315 -9.90 7.55 8.69
CA SER A 315 -9.87 7.87 7.26
C SER A 315 -10.94 8.88 6.88
N ARG A 316 -12.18 8.71 7.36
CA ARG A 316 -13.26 9.68 7.12
C ARG A 316 -12.88 11.08 7.60
N LEU A 317 -12.32 11.19 8.80
CA LEU A 317 -11.84 12.47 9.35
C LEU A 317 -10.69 13.04 8.51
N ALA A 318 -9.72 12.22 8.12
CA ALA A 318 -8.56 12.66 7.34
C ALA A 318 -8.95 13.17 5.95
N ALA A 319 -10.01 12.64 5.35
CA ALA A 319 -10.45 12.99 3.99
C ALA A 319 -10.91 14.44 3.86
N GLU A 320 -11.27 15.06 4.99
CA GLU A 320 -11.64 16.49 5.05
C GLU A 320 -10.43 17.42 4.86
N HIS A 321 -9.20 16.89 4.92
CA HIS A 321 -7.98 17.69 4.98
C HIS A 321 -6.88 17.25 4.02
N VAL A 322 -6.73 15.95 3.77
CA VAL A 322 -5.61 15.39 3.00
C VAL A 322 -6.06 14.27 2.08
N LYS A 323 -5.29 14.03 1.01
CA LYS A 323 -5.48 12.86 0.11
C LYS A 323 -4.47 11.74 0.35
N VAL A 324 -3.45 11.98 1.17
CA VAL A 324 -2.38 11.03 1.48
C VAL A 324 -2.21 10.95 2.99
N ILE A 325 -2.07 9.73 3.51
CA ILE A 325 -1.81 9.48 4.92
C ILE A 325 -0.63 8.52 5.11
N LEU A 326 0.31 8.90 5.99
CA LEU A 326 1.31 7.97 6.49
C LEU A 326 0.78 7.20 7.71
N THR A 327 1.13 5.91 7.79
CA THR A 327 0.75 5.04 8.91
C THR A 327 1.97 4.33 9.52
N GLY A 328 1.82 3.85 10.75
CA GLY A 328 2.87 3.09 11.47
C GLY A 328 2.84 1.57 11.23
N GLU A 329 2.10 1.11 10.22
CA GLU A 329 1.89 -0.32 9.95
C GLU A 329 3.17 -1.01 9.51
N GLY A 330 3.38 -2.25 9.95
CA GLY A 330 4.60 -3.02 9.68
C GLY A 330 5.62 -2.97 10.82
N ALA A 331 5.50 -2.01 11.75
CA ALA A 331 6.44 -1.89 12.86
C ALA A 331 6.38 -3.10 13.81
N ASP A 332 5.19 -3.61 14.11
CA ASP A 332 5.01 -4.78 14.97
C ASP A 332 5.60 -6.05 14.35
N GLU A 333 5.38 -6.24 13.06
CA GLU A 333 5.87 -7.37 12.26
C GLU A 333 7.39 -7.33 12.07
N LEU A 334 7.99 -6.15 12.01
CA LEU A 334 9.44 -6.01 11.86
C LEU A 334 10.19 -6.02 13.18
N PHE A 335 9.62 -5.48 14.25
CA PHE A 335 10.31 -5.21 15.52
C PHE A 335 9.68 -5.92 16.73
N ALA A 336 8.97 -7.01 16.50
CA ALA A 336 8.43 -7.90 17.53
C ALA A 336 7.50 -7.19 18.53
N GLY A 337 6.54 -6.41 18.04
CA GLY A 337 5.69 -5.58 18.91
C GLY A 337 4.43 -6.25 19.48
N TYR A 338 3.94 -7.32 18.85
CA TYR A 338 2.78 -8.06 19.38
C TYR A 338 3.04 -8.75 20.72
N ALA A 339 2.01 -8.81 21.56
CA ALA A 339 2.09 -9.43 22.88
C ALA A 339 2.53 -10.91 22.83
N TYR A 340 2.11 -11.66 21.80
CA TYR A 340 2.48 -13.07 21.66
C TYR A 340 3.96 -13.28 21.34
N HIS A 341 4.65 -12.30 20.74
CA HIS A 341 6.10 -12.40 20.51
C HIS A 341 6.87 -12.57 21.82
N LYS A 342 6.35 -12.02 22.93
CA LYS A 342 6.94 -12.14 24.27
C LYS A 342 6.95 -13.59 24.79
N SER A 343 6.12 -14.46 24.23
CA SER A 343 6.07 -15.87 24.57
C SER A 343 7.07 -16.73 23.78
N THR A 344 7.70 -16.17 22.74
CA THR A 344 8.67 -16.88 21.90
C THR A 344 10.07 -16.72 22.49
N SER A 345 10.57 -17.76 23.17
CA SER A 345 11.88 -17.73 23.82
C SER A 345 13.06 -18.01 22.89
N ASP A 346 12.83 -18.66 21.75
CA ASP A 346 13.88 -19.00 20.79
C ASP A 346 14.08 -17.86 19.76
N PRO A 347 15.27 -17.23 19.69
CA PRO A 347 15.56 -16.13 18.76
C PRO A 347 15.33 -16.47 17.28
N ALA A 348 15.63 -17.70 16.86
CA ALA A 348 15.48 -18.13 15.48
C ALA A 348 14.00 -18.30 15.10
N THR A 349 13.21 -18.91 15.99
CA THR A 349 11.75 -19.03 15.83
C THR A 349 11.08 -17.67 15.78
N LEU A 350 11.49 -16.73 16.66
CA LEU A 350 10.98 -15.36 16.61
C LEU A 350 11.33 -14.70 15.27
N HIS A 351 12.57 -14.82 14.79
CA HIS A 351 12.97 -14.26 13.49
C HIS A 351 12.14 -14.81 12.33
N GLN A 352 11.93 -16.12 12.29
CA GLN A 352 11.10 -16.77 11.27
C GLN A 352 9.65 -16.26 11.31
N GLU A 353 9.10 -16.06 12.50
CA GLU A 353 7.75 -15.50 12.69
C GLU A 353 7.64 -14.06 12.20
N LEU A 354 8.66 -13.22 12.41
CA LEU A 354 8.70 -11.85 11.88
C LEU A 354 8.75 -11.86 10.35
N CYS A 355 9.62 -12.69 9.75
CA CYS A 355 9.68 -12.86 8.29
C CYS A 355 8.34 -13.34 7.71
N ARG A 356 7.71 -14.34 8.36
CA ARG A 356 6.40 -14.86 7.97
C ARG A 356 5.34 -13.75 8.06
N SER A 357 5.31 -13.01 9.17
CA SER A 357 4.33 -11.94 9.39
C SER A 357 4.35 -10.92 8.26
N VAL A 358 5.53 -10.41 7.90
CA VAL A 358 5.72 -9.47 6.77
C VAL A 358 5.21 -10.07 5.45
N SER A 359 5.49 -11.34 5.17
CA SER A 359 5.04 -12.00 3.93
C SER A 359 3.51 -12.18 3.82
N THR A 360 2.80 -12.16 4.95
CA THR A 360 1.34 -12.37 5.02
C THR A 360 0.55 -11.09 5.19
N LEU A 361 1.21 -9.91 5.28
CA LEU A 361 0.52 -8.66 5.59
C LEU A 361 -0.57 -8.26 4.59
N HIS A 362 -0.45 -8.69 3.32
CA HIS A 362 -1.29 -8.29 2.20
C HIS A 362 -2.79 -8.56 2.41
N ASN A 363 -3.16 -9.62 3.12
CA ASN A 363 -4.56 -10.01 3.36
C ASN A 363 -5.02 -9.79 4.81
N ILE A 364 -4.24 -9.04 5.59
CA ILE A 364 -4.56 -8.62 6.96
C ILE A 364 -4.45 -7.09 7.08
N ASN A 365 -3.48 -6.58 7.83
CA ASN A 365 -3.29 -5.16 8.10
C ASN A 365 -3.23 -4.30 6.82
N LEU A 366 -2.57 -4.75 5.74
CA LEU A 366 -2.51 -3.99 4.49
C LEU A 366 -3.86 -3.94 3.77
N GLN A 367 -4.61 -5.03 3.76
CA GLN A 367 -5.99 -5.04 3.24
C GLN A 367 -6.87 -4.05 4.00
N ARG A 368 -6.81 -4.05 5.34
CA ARG A 368 -7.54 -3.07 6.15
C ARG A 368 -7.14 -1.65 5.81
N VAL A 369 -5.84 -1.35 5.81
CA VAL A 369 -5.35 0.02 5.58
C VAL A 369 -5.77 0.50 4.20
N ASP A 370 -5.55 -0.29 3.15
CA ASP A 370 -5.96 0.05 1.80
C ASP A 370 -7.48 0.24 1.70
N ARG A 371 -8.30 -0.73 2.10
CA ARG A 371 -9.75 -0.66 1.91
C ARG A 371 -10.39 0.49 2.65
N LEU A 372 -9.99 0.71 3.91
CA LEU A 372 -10.64 1.72 4.74
C LEU A 372 -10.12 3.13 4.45
N THR A 373 -8.89 3.30 3.96
CA THR A 373 -8.43 4.61 3.47
C THR A 373 -9.05 4.93 2.12
N MET A 374 -9.10 3.96 1.20
CA MET A 374 -9.63 4.16 -0.15
C MET A 374 -11.15 4.27 -0.21
N LEU A 375 -11.90 3.72 0.75
CA LEU A 375 -13.33 3.99 0.90
C LEU A 375 -13.63 5.50 1.04
N HIS A 376 -12.68 6.25 1.61
CA HIS A 376 -12.75 7.70 1.76
C HIS A 376 -11.80 8.44 0.81
N SER A 377 -11.35 7.78 -0.26
CA SER A 377 -10.48 8.38 -1.28
C SER A 377 -9.16 8.94 -0.72
N ILE A 378 -8.54 8.23 0.22
CA ILE A 378 -7.21 8.55 0.78
C ILE A 378 -6.21 7.45 0.43
N GLU A 379 -5.02 7.86 0.02
CA GLU A 379 -3.88 6.96 -0.11
C GLU A 379 -3.17 6.70 1.22
N GLY A 380 -3.30 5.47 1.74
CA GLY A 380 -2.44 4.97 2.80
C GLY A 380 -1.03 4.62 2.30
N ARG A 381 -0.01 5.15 2.98
CA ARG A 381 1.42 4.86 2.78
C ARG A 381 2.03 4.28 4.05
N VAL A 382 2.93 3.31 3.90
CA VAL A 382 3.46 2.47 4.98
C VAL A 382 4.99 2.48 5.01
N PRO A 383 5.66 3.54 5.52
CA PRO A 383 7.12 3.67 5.42
C PRO A 383 7.93 2.55 6.08
N PHE A 384 7.39 1.93 7.15
CA PHE A 384 7.99 0.73 7.75
C PHE A 384 8.08 -0.44 6.77
N LEU A 385 7.28 -0.45 5.71
CA LEU A 385 7.22 -1.52 4.72
C LEU A 385 7.88 -1.14 3.39
N ASP A 386 8.67 -0.08 3.38
CA ASP A 386 9.66 0.14 2.33
C ASP A 386 10.57 -1.10 2.18
N THR A 387 10.80 -1.57 0.96
CA THR A 387 11.51 -2.84 0.72
C THR A 387 12.96 -2.80 1.19
N GLY A 388 13.63 -1.65 1.06
CA GLY A 388 14.96 -1.41 1.59
C GLY A 388 14.97 -1.42 3.12
N PHE A 389 13.96 -0.80 3.74
CA PHE A 389 13.82 -0.79 5.19
C PHE A 389 13.45 -2.17 5.75
N ILE A 390 12.59 -2.95 5.10
CA ILE A 390 12.30 -4.35 5.45
C ILE A 390 13.59 -5.17 5.45
N ALA A 391 14.35 -5.09 4.35
CA ALA A 391 15.60 -5.82 4.22
C ALA A 391 16.58 -5.47 5.36
N LEU A 392 16.68 -4.18 5.70
CA LEU A 392 17.50 -3.70 6.81
C LEU A 392 16.99 -4.19 8.18
N ALA A 393 15.70 -4.01 8.47
CA ALA A 393 15.09 -4.31 9.76
C ALA A 393 15.11 -5.82 10.08
N LEU A 394 15.03 -6.67 9.06
CA LEU A 394 15.20 -8.12 9.21
C LEU A 394 16.66 -8.52 9.48
N THR A 395 17.65 -7.65 9.23
CA THR A 395 19.03 -7.90 9.67
C THR A 395 19.27 -7.63 11.16
N VAL A 396 18.32 -7.03 11.87
CA VAL A 396 18.49 -6.68 13.29
C VAL A 396 18.27 -7.91 14.18
N PRO A 397 19.21 -8.24 15.10
CA PRO A 397 19.04 -9.36 16.03
C PRO A 397 17.78 -9.25 16.88
N THR A 398 17.11 -10.37 17.13
CA THR A 398 15.81 -10.39 17.81
C THR A 398 15.91 -9.97 19.27
N GLU A 399 17.07 -10.12 19.93
CA GLU A 399 17.36 -9.59 21.27
C GLU A 399 17.41 -8.05 21.34
N LEU A 400 17.60 -7.38 20.20
CA LEU A 400 17.49 -5.92 20.09
C LEU A 400 16.07 -5.48 19.74
N LYS A 401 15.25 -6.38 19.20
CA LYS A 401 13.82 -6.14 18.97
C LYS A 401 13.03 -6.34 20.25
N LEU A 402 13.33 -7.39 21.00
CA LEU A 402 12.69 -7.78 22.24
C LEU A 402 13.73 -7.93 23.35
N ARG A 403 13.91 -6.87 24.14
CA ARG A 403 15.05 -6.75 25.09
C ARG A 403 14.61 -6.88 26.54
N VAL A 404 15.31 -7.74 27.29
CA VAL A 404 15.19 -7.79 28.76
C VAL A 404 15.98 -6.63 29.36
N MET A 405 15.30 -5.79 30.11
CA MET A 405 15.89 -4.66 30.82
C MET A 405 16.48 -5.11 32.18
N PRO A 406 17.39 -4.32 32.79
CA PRO A 406 17.99 -4.68 34.09
C PRO A 406 16.98 -4.89 35.23
N ASP A 407 15.79 -4.29 35.13
CA ASP A 407 14.68 -4.46 36.07
C ASP A 407 13.83 -5.73 35.80
N GLY A 408 14.26 -6.57 34.86
CA GLY A 408 13.57 -7.81 34.45
C GLY A 408 12.41 -7.59 33.47
N ARG A 409 12.09 -6.34 33.11
CA ARG A 409 11.00 -6.04 32.19
C ARG A 409 11.39 -6.35 30.75
N LEU A 410 10.50 -7.03 30.03
CA LEU A 410 10.67 -7.33 28.61
C LEU A 410 10.07 -6.21 27.74
N VAL A 411 10.92 -5.47 27.05
CA VAL A 411 10.57 -4.32 26.21
C VAL A 411 10.57 -4.73 24.74
N GLU A 412 9.41 -4.65 24.11
CA GLU A 412 9.24 -4.80 22.67
C GLU A 412 9.70 -3.55 21.91
N LYS A 413 10.03 -3.76 20.62
CA LYS A 413 10.52 -2.72 19.71
C LYS A 413 11.70 -1.93 20.30
N TRP A 414 12.56 -2.58 21.08
CA TRP A 414 13.55 -1.85 21.90
C TRP A 414 14.50 -1.00 21.06
N VAL A 415 15.04 -1.53 19.96
CA VAL A 415 15.93 -0.80 19.03
C VAL A 415 15.25 0.39 18.33
N LEU A 416 13.92 0.39 18.24
CA LEU A 416 13.12 1.46 17.63
C LEU A 416 12.82 2.60 18.62
N ARG A 417 12.80 2.31 19.92
CA ARG A 417 12.60 3.28 21.02
C ARG A 417 13.89 4.05 21.29
#